data_AF-A0A8X6UXE2-F1
#
_entry.id   AF-A0A8X6UXE2-F1
#
_cell.length_a   1.000
_cell.length_b   1.000
_cell.length_c   1.000
_cell.angle_alpha   90.00
_cell.angle_beta   90.00
_cell.angle_gamma   90.00
#
_symmetry.space_group_name_H-M   'P 1'
#
loop_
_entity.id
_entity.type
_entity.pdbx_description
1 polymer ?
#
loop_
_entity_poly.entity_id
_entity_poly.type
_entity_poly.pdbx_seq_one_letter_code
_entity_poly.pdbx_strand_id
1 'polypeptide(L)'
;MSFRELLELIDQLPSPFILLGDFNAHHLLWGCQDVNSRGKVVKKLLTELDLTLLNNGSKTYFHSRTQSFSAIDLSICSPSLLLNLTWNVLDNPLGSDHFPVVISYATPIACVTIRQPR
;
A
#
# COMPACT_ATOMS: atom_id res chain seq x y z
N MET A 1 9.15 -13.14 -5.23
CA MET A 1 7.92 -12.51 -5.73
C MET A 1 8.09 -12.19 -7.21
N SER A 2 7.67 -13.12 -8.05
CA SER A 2 7.59 -12.98 -9.50
C SER A 2 6.27 -12.30 -9.90
N PHE A 3 6.17 -11.89 -11.16
CA PHE A 3 4.94 -11.34 -11.70
C PHE A 3 3.77 -12.34 -11.62
N ARG A 4 4.03 -13.62 -11.91
CA ARG A 4 3.02 -14.67 -11.90
C ARG A 4 2.46 -14.95 -10.50
N GLU A 5 3.33 -15.00 -9.50
CA GLU A 5 2.91 -15.18 -8.10
C GLU A 5 1.98 -14.05 -7.65
N LEU A 6 2.25 -12.81 -8.08
CA LEU A 6 1.39 -11.65 -7.77
C LEU A 6 0.05 -11.71 -8.49
N LEU A 7 0.02 -12.17 -9.74
CA LEU A 7 -1.24 -12.39 -10.46
C LEU A 7 -2.09 -13.45 -9.77
N GLU A 8 -1.50 -14.61 -9.45
CA GLU A 8 -2.19 -15.71 -8.77
C GLU A 8 -2.70 -15.30 -7.38
N LEU A 9 -1.97 -14.42 -6.67
CA LEU A 9 -2.45 -13.85 -5.41
C LEU A 9 -3.67 -12.94 -5.62
N ILE A 10 -3.63 -12.04 -6.60
CA ILE A 10 -4.72 -11.10 -6.85
C ILE A 10 -5.98 -11.80 -7.36
N ASP A 11 -5.82 -12.85 -8.17
CA ASP A 11 -6.94 -13.65 -8.70
C ASP A 11 -7.77 -14.32 -7.58
N GLN A 12 -7.17 -14.53 -6.40
CA GLN A 12 -7.84 -15.08 -5.23
C GLN A 12 -8.64 -14.04 -4.44
N LEU A 13 -8.49 -12.74 -4.73
CA LEU A 13 -9.10 -11.66 -3.95
C LEU A 13 -10.41 -11.18 -4.60
N PRO A 14 -11.55 -11.24 -3.89
CA PRO A 14 -12.78 -10.62 -4.39
C PRO A 14 -12.64 -9.10 -4.41
N SER A 15 -13.13 -8.46 -5.47
CA SER A 15 -13.18 -7.00 -5.58
C SER A 15 -14.38 -6.41 -4.80
N PRO A 16 -14.22 -5.25 -4.13
CA PRO A 16 -13.00 -4.46 -4.00
C PRO A 16 -12.05 -5.00 -2.93
N PHE A 17 -10.74 -4.85 -3.14
CA PHE A 17 -9.71 -5.30 -2.20
C PHE A 17 -8.64 -4.23 -1.95
N ILE A 18 -7.89 -4.43 -0.87
CA ILE A 18 -6.63 -3.74 -0.57
C ILE A 18 -5.57 -4.81 -0.35
N LEU A 19 -4.44 -4.68 -1.04
CA LEU A 19 -3.25 -5.48 -0.89
C LEU A 19 -2.18 -4.65 -0.18
N LEU A 20 -1.75 -5.11 0.99
CA LEU A 20 -0.79 -4.45 1.87
C LEU A 20 0.40 -5.37 2.14
N GLY A 21 1.60 -4.81 2.23
CA GLY A 21 2.75 -5.55 2.74
C GLY A 21 4.10 -4.91 2.42
N ASP A 22 5.15 -5.55 2.91
CA ASP A 22 6.53 -5.25 2.53
C ASP A 22 6.87 -5.97 1.22
N PHE A 23 7.01 -5.20 0.14
CA PHE A 23 7.35 -5.73 -1.18
C PHE A 23 8.87 -5.78 -1.40
N ASN A 24 9.67 -5.11 -0.56
CA ASN A 24 11.10 -4.86 -0.79
C ASN A 24 11.37 -4.36 -2.23
N ALA A 25 10.42 -3.64 -2.80
CA ALA A 25 10.39 -3.24 -4.20
C ALA A 25 10.74 -1.75 -4.29
N HIS A 26 11.75 -1.42 -5.08
CA HIS A 26 12.22 -0.05 -5.23
C HIS A 26 11.74 0.48 -6.57
N HIS A 27 10.99 1.58 -6.55
CA HIS A 27 10.63 2.34 -7.73
C HIS A 27 10.41 3.80 -7.38
N LEU A 28 10.70 4.69 -8.33
CA LEU A 28 10.47 6.13 -8.18
C LEU A 28 9.00 6.49 -7.92
N LEU A 29 8.07 5.60 -8.31
CA LEU A 29 6.62 5.85 -8.30
C LEU A 29 6.07 5.95 -6.86
N TRP A 30 6.65 5.22 -5.92
CA TRP A 30 6.28 5.24 -4.51
C TRP A 30 7.35 5.90 -3.63
N GLY A 31 8.30 6.61 -4.23
CA GLY A 31 9.26 7.44 -3.48
C GLY A 31 10.59 6.79 -3.14
N CYS A 32 10.99 5.68 -3.77
CA CYS A 32 12.39 5.23 -3.70
C CYS A 32 13.29 6.09 -4.60
N GLN A 33 14.60 6.06 -4.36
CA GLN A 33 15.59 6.80 -5.16
C GLN A 33 16.12 5.99 -6.36
N ASP A 34 15.84 4.68 -6.37
CA ASP A 34 16.30 3.72 -7.35
C ASP A 34 15.16 2.82 -7.82
N VAL A 35 15.43 2.04 -8.87
CA VAL A 35 14.49 1.06 -9.42
C VAL A 35 15.15 -0.31 -9.44
N ASN A 36 14.59 -1.26 -8.69
CA ASN A 36 15.05 -2.65 -8.69
C ASN A 36 14.14 -3.56 -9.54
N SER A 37 14.53 -4.82 -9.72
CA SER A 37 13.76 -5.79 -10.51
C SER A 37 12.36 -6.03 -9.96
N ARG A 38 12.19 -6.07 -8.64
CA ARG A 38 10.88 -6.20 -7.98
C ARG A 38 10.00 -4.97 -8.23
N GLY A 39 10.56 -3.77 -8.21
CA GLY A 39 9.83 -2.55 -8.52
C GLY A 39 9.32 -2.51 -9.95
N LYS A 40 10.10 -3.02 -10.92
CA LYS A 40 9.62 -3.17 -12.31
C LYS A 40 8.43 -4.14 -12.39
N VAL A 41 8.48 -5.24 -11.65
CA VAL A 41 7.38 -6.23 -11.59
C VAL A 41 6.12 -5.62 -10.99
N VAL A 42 6.22 -4.94 -9.84
CA VAL A 42 5.06 -4.30 -9.20
C VAL A 42 4.51 -3.17 -10.07
N LYS A 43 5.35 -2.33 -10.68
CA LYS A 43 4.89 -1.30 -11.62
C LYS A 43 4.12 -1.92 -12.80
N LYS A 44 4.63 -3.02 -13.35
CA LYS A 44 3.97 -3.75 -14.43
C LYS A 44 2.59 -4.23 -13.98
N LEU A 45 2.50 -4.84 -12.79
CA LEU A 45 1.24 -5.30 -12.20
C LEU A 45 0.22 -4.17 -12.04
N LEU A 46 0.63 -3.04 -11.46
CA LEU A 46 -0.24 -1.85 -11.33
C LEU A 46 -0.80 -1.40 -12.68
N THR A 47 0.02 -1.44 -13.73
CA THR A 47 -0.38 -1.00 -15.07
C THR A 47 -1.30 -2.01 -15.76
N GLU A 48 -0.98 -3.31 -15.69
CA GLU A 48 -1.71 -4.36 -16.43
C GLU A 48 -3.07 -4.70 -15.81
N LEU A 49 -3.21 -4.55 -14.49
CA LEU A 49 -4.45 -4.84 -13.78
C LEU A 49 -5.27 -3.59 -13.42
N ASP A 50 -4.84 -2.41 -13.89
CA ASP A 50 -5.45 -1.12 -13.54
C ASP A 50 -5.66 -0.96 -12.03
N LEU A 51 -4.61 -1.23 -11.25
CA LEU A 51 -4.64 -1.12 -9.78
C LEU A 51 -4.08 0.21 -9.32
N THR A 52 -4.61 0.69 -8.21
CA THR A 52 -4.23 1.99 -7.66
C THR A 52 -3.23 1.85 -6.53
N LEU A 53 -2.21 2.71 -6.54
CA LEU A 53 -1.25 2.86 -5.45
C LEU A 53 -1.71 3.99 -4.52
N LEU A 54 -1.76 3.71 -3.21
CA LEU A 54 -2.10 4.70 -2.19
C LEU A 54 -0.88 5.45 -1.63
N ASN A 55 0.31 4.88 -1.75
CA ASN A 55 1.55 5.53 -1.29
C ASN A 55 1.74 6.90 -1.96
N ASN A 56 2.03 7.92 -1.16
CA ASN A 56 2.26 9.30 -1.62
C ASN A 56 3.74 9.70 -1.71
N GLY A 57 4.66 8.74 -1.53
CA GLY A 57 6.10 8.96 -1.52
C GLY A 57 6.74 9.06 -0.13
N SER A 58 5.95 9.11 0.96
CA SER A 58 6.47 9.03 2.32
C SER A 58 7.26 7.74 2.56
N LYS A 59 8.33 7.85 3.33
CA LYS A 59 9.25 6.75 3.63
C LYS A 59 8.62 5.82 4.64
N THR A 60 8.69 4.52 4.37
CA THR A 60 8.11 3.48 5.23
C THR A 60 9.19 2.64 5.92
N TYR A 61 10.46 2.81 5.55
CA TYR A 61 11.55 2.02 6.07
C TYR A 61 12.81 2.86 6.29
N PHE A 62 13.49 2.63 7.40
CA PHE A 62 14.80 3.18 7.71
C PHE A 62 15.85 2.07 7.84
N HIS A 63 16.79 2.06 6.90
CA HIS A 63 17.87 1.09 6.91
C HIS A 63 19.03 1.58 7.79
N SER A 64 19.10 1.07 9.03
CA SER A 64 20.04 1.52 10.07
C SER A 64 21.52 1.51 9.65
N ARG A 65 21.93 0.49 8.88
CA ARG A 65 23.33 0.32 8.46
C ARG A 65 23.81 1.35 7.44
N THR A 66 22.95 1.77 6.51
CA THR A 66 23.31 2.80 5.51
C THR A 66 22.74 4.17 5.85
N GLN A 67 22.00 4.29 6.95
CA GLN A 67 21.35 5.53 7.39
C GLN A 67 20.46 6.13 6.28
N SER A 68 19.72 5.28 5.57
CA SER A 68 18.93 5.68 4.40
C SER A 68 17.47 5.27 4.53
N PHE A 69 16.60 6.04 3.89
CA PHE A 69 15.15 5.81 3.90
C PHE A 69 14.62 5.33 2.55
N SER A 70 13.73 4.33 2.60
CA SER A 70 13.00 3.82 1.43
C SER A 70 11.51 3.71 1.70
N ALA A 71 10.74 3.51 0.63
CA ALA A 71 9.30 3.28 0.68
C ALA A 71 9.04 1.90 0.08
N ILE A 72 9.22 0.85 0.87
CA ILE A 72 9.16 -0.55 0.41
C ILE A 72 7.88 -1.26 0.85
N ASP A 73 7.16 -0.66 1.79
CA ASP A 73 5.84 -1.09 2.23
C ASP A 73 4.79 -0.42 1.33
N LEU A 74 4.09 -1.23 0.53
CA LEU A 74 3.16 -0.72 -0.46
C LEU A 74 1.72 -1.00 -0.05
N SER A 75 0.85 -0.06 -0.40
CA SER A 75 -0.58 -0.15 -0.22
C SER A 75 -1.25 0.02 -1.57
N ILE A 76 -1.75 -1.10 -2.11
CA ILE A 76 -2.36 -1.19 -3.44
C ILE A 76 -3.84 -1.51 -3.26
N CYS A 77 -4.73 -0.90 -4.04
CA CYS A 77 -6.16 -1.16 -3.92
C CYS A 77 -6.87 -1.22 -5.27
N SER A 78 -8.09 -1.77 -5.26
CA SER A 78 -9.02 -1.61 -6.38
C SER A 78 -9.31 -0.12 -6.63
N PRO A 79 -9.44 0.33 -7.90
CA PRO A 79 -9.66 1.75 -8.21
C PRO A 79 -10.86 2.38 -7.53
N SER A 80 -11.93 1.61 -7.31
CA SER A 80 -13.15 2.06 -6.65
C SER A 80 -12.94 2.54 -5.22
N LEU A 81 -11.83 2.16 -4.56
CA LEU A 81 -11.54 2.55 -3.18
C LEU A 81 -10.71 3.84 -3.08
N LEU A 82 -10.04 4.29 -4.14
CA LEU A 82 -9.05 5.36 -4.08
C LEU A 82 -9.57 6.63 -3.39
N LEU A 83 -10.75 7.09 -3.79
CA LEU A 83 -11.34 8.34 -3.29
C LEU A 83 -11.93 8.20 -1.89
N ASN A 84 -12.10 6.97 -1.40
CA ASN A 84 -12.66 6.70 -0.08
C ASN A 84 -11.59 6.46 0.97
N LEU A 85 -10.31 6.42 0.61
CA LEU A 85 -9.22 6.11 1.54
C LEU A 85 -8.27 7.31 1.69
N THR A 86 -7.83 7.54 2.91
CA THR A 86 -6.66 8.37 3.21
C THR A 86 -5.49 7.46 3.57
N TRP A 87 -4.27 7.94 3.31
CA TRP A 87 -3.04 7.19 3.52
C TRP A 87 -1.97 8.10 4.10
N ASN A 88 -1.33 7.69 5.20
CA ASN A 88 -0.19 8.38 5.78
C ASN A 88 0.76 7.40 6.48
N VAL A 89 1.98 7.86 6.74
CA VAL A 89 2.96 7.16 7.57
C VAL A 89 3.05 7.88 8.90
N LEU A 90 3.23 7.13 9.99
CA LEU A 90 3.53 7.71 11.31
C LEU A 90 5.02 7.98 11.45
N ASP A 91 5.39 9.09 12.09
CA ASP A 91 6.80 9.48 12.28
C ASP A 91 7.53 8.62 13.31
N ASN A 92 6.80 7.91 14.17
CA ASN A 92 7.36 7.02 15.18
C ASN A 92 7.31 5.56 14.70
N PRO A 93 8.47 4.89 14.52
CA PRO A 93 8.51 3.50 14.06
C PRO A 93 8.21 2.47 15.18
N LEU A 94 7.93 2.92 16.41
CA LEU A 94 7.51 2.07 17.53
C LEU A 94 8.49 0.94 17.87
N GLY A 95 9.79 1.21 17.73
CA GLY A 95 10.85 0.24 18.01
C GLY A 95 11.19 -0.69 16.83
N SER A 96 10.56 -0.50 15.67
CA SER A 96 10.90 -1.14 14.40
C SER A 96 11.85 -0.26 13.56
N ASP A 97 12.37 -0.80 12.47
CA ASP A 97 12.96 -0.06 11.37
C ASP A 97 11.93 0.29 10.27
N HIS A 98 10.75 -0.35 10.29
CA HIS A 98 9.59 0.03 9.49
C HIS A 98 8.69 1.04 10.24
N PHE A 99 8.22 2.05 9.51
CA PHE A 99 7.26 3.03 9.98
C PHE A 99 5.83 2.55 9.73
N PRO A 100 4.93 2.62 10.73
CA PRO A 100 3.54 2.23 10.54
C PRO A 100 2.85 3.03 9.45
N VAL A 101 2.20 2.32 8.54
CA VAL A 101 1.28 2.88 7.54
C VAL A 101 -0.13 2.89 8.10
N VAL A 102 -0.80 4.03 8.02
CA VAL A 102 -2.19 4.22 8.44
C VAL A 102 -3.05 4.47 7.23
N ILE A 103 -4.12 3.69 7.11
CA ILE A 103 -5.14 3.81 6.08
C ILE A 103 -6.48 4.01 6.77
N SER A 104 -7.20 5.07 6.45
CA SER A 104 -8.52 5.37 7.02
C SER A 104 -9.54 5.59 5.93
N TYR A 105 -10.81 5.28 6.21
CA TYR A 105 -11.90 5.72 5.33
C TYR A 105 -12.10 7.24 5.46
N ALA A 106 -12.12 7.94 4.33
CA ALA A 106 -12.23 9.40 4.24
C ALA A 106 -13.61 9.92 4.70
N THR A 107 -14.66 9.12 4.53
CA THR A 107 -15.99 9.40 5.06
C THR A 107 -16.23 8.57 6.31
N PRO A 108 -16.66 9.17 7.44
CA PRO A 108 -17.26 8.41 8.52
C PRO A 108 -18.43 7.63 7.91
N ILE A 109 -18.41 6.31 8.04
CA ILE A 109 -19.60 5.50 7.72
C ILE A 109 -20.71 6.08 8.59
N ALA A 110 -21.75 6.63 7.97
CA ALA A 110 -22.95 7.00 8.70
C ALA A 110 -23.39 5.72 9.42
N CYS A 111 -23.18 5.68 10.73
CA CYS A 111 -23.61 4.56 11.54
C CYS A 111 -25.10 4.41 11.26
N VAL A 112 -25.48 3.30 10.62
CA VAL A 112 -26.89 2.99 10.42
C VAL A 112 -27.44 2.81 11.84
N THR A 113 -28.15 3.81 12.34
CA THR A 113 -28.84 3.70 13.61
C THR A 113 -29.81 2.54 13.46
N ILE A 114 -29.48 1.39 14.04
CA ILE A 114 -30.39 0.25 14.13
C ILE A 114 -31.61 0.81 14.85
N ARG A 115 -32.75 0.92 14.15
CA ARG A 115 -34.01 1.32 14.77
C ARG A 115 -34.26 0.35 15.90
N GLN A 116 -34.43 0.85 17.12
CA GLN A 116 -34.78 -0.03 18.24
C GLN A 116 -36.07 -0.78 17.90
N PRO A 117 -36.14 -2.10 18.17
CA PRO A 117 -37.36 -2.85 17.99
C PRO A 117 -38.46 -2.26 18.88
N ARG A 118 -39.67 -2.17 18.32
CA ARG A 118 -40.88 -1.72 19.00
C ARG A 118 -41.32 -2.68 20.09
#